data_AF-A0AAZ3P9D0-F1
#
_entry.id   AF-A0AAZ3P9D0-F1
#
_cell.length_a   1.000
_cell.length_b   1.000
_cell.length_c   1.000
_cell.angle_alpha   90.00
_cell.angle_beta   90.00
_cell.angle_gamma   90.00
#
_symmetry.space_group_name_H-M   'P 1'
#
loop_
_entity.id
_entity.type
_entity.pdbx_description
1 polymer ?
#
loop_
_entity_poly.entity_id
_entity_poly.type
_entity_poly.pdbx_seq_one_letter_code
_entity_poly.pdbx_strand_id
1 'polypeptide(L)'
;MESNRTSQTQKTGEIKEIYPIDLPDLDYRALSSTSENILTSLASNTYEGERWFLPSNGSKGLTKTSNVGDRSVTCQTEPLHQVEVTHDNVGRLQLFGDDDPPCTLLTLHVPADGTQVVALNLHGKWWSLNDVLKTSTKSRSGLVMVQSVMERVILFLLSQIIFGVLERPSGEEIYFSPHPMREFGKILWHNGEAVGFYTIKKKGSLCDGFTRRSYQLSVLDTVFVRTQWRRSGLALQILADFCKSLPNEEVIGISCPISPSMIKVCSKYLQMHQDQRDRLYEVEAPGGWGQRRNIWLNIQLNRSTNSEALPRPSLGSGCTNAKVV
;
A
#
# COMPACT_ATOMS: atom_id res chain seq x y z
N MET A 1 -12.58 25.85 -63.80
CA MET A 1 -13.67 25.63 -62.83
C MET A 1 -13.30 24.40 -62.00
N GLU A 2 -12.43 24.60 -61.03
CA GLU A 2 -12.00 23.55 -60.10
C GLU A 2 -12.87 23.60 -58.85
N SER A 3 -13.47 22.45 -58.54
CA SER A 3 -14.37 22.26 -57.41
C SER A 3 -13.56 21.98 -56.14
N ASN A 4 -13.54 22.96 -55.23
CA ASN A 4 -13.08 22.80 -53.85
C ASN A 4 -13.96 21.78 -53.09
N ARG A 5 -13.38 20.67 -52.64
CA ARG A 5 -13.93 19.84 -51.56
C ARG A 5 -13.08 20.04 -50.31
N THR A 6 -13.59 20.87 -49.41
CA THR A 6 -13.05 21.06 -48.06
C THR A 6 -13.42 19.86 -47.22
N SER A 7 -12.46 18.98 -46.93
CA SER A 7 -12.62 17.92 -45.93
C SER A 7 -12.56 18.53 -44.54
N GLN A 8 -13.71 18.62 -43.86
CA GLN A 8 -13.76 18.86 -42.42
C GLN A 8 -13.35 17.59 -41.68
N THR A 9 -12.16 17.60 -41.09
CA THR A 9 -11.74 16.58 -40.12
C THR A 9 -12.30 16.97 -38.75
N GLN A 10 -13.37 16.29 -38.31
CA GLN A 10 -13.82 16.34 -36.92
C GLN A 10 -12.75 15.70 -36.04
N LYS A 11 -12.07 16.50 -35.20
CA LYS A 11 -11.32 16.00 -34.05
C LYS A 11 -12.32 15.53 -33.00
N THR A 12 -12.47 14.22 -32.85
CA THR A 12 -13.05 13.59 -31.66
C THR A 12 -12.16 13.95 -30.46
N GLY A 13 -12.65 14.80 -29.57
CA GLY A 13 -11.99 15.07 -28.30
C GLY A 13 -12.10 13.83 -27.42
N GLU A 14 -10.99 13.12 -27.22
CA GLU A 14 -10.90 12.11 -26.16
C GLU A 14 -11.16 12.82 -24.82
N ILE A 15 -12.22 12.42 -24.13
CA ILE A 15 -12.44 12.82 -22.73
C ILE A 15 -11.30 12.19 -21.93
N LYS A 16 -10.31 13.00 -21.55
CA LYS A 16 -9.22 12.54 -20.68
C LYS A 16 -9.81 12.31 -19.29
N GLU A 17 -9.86 11.06 -18.85
CA GLU A 17 -10.22 10.72 -17.48
C GLU A 17 -9.23 11.38 -16.51
N ILE A 18 -9.75 12.11 -15.52
CA ILE A 18 -8.99 12.80 -14.48
C ILE A 18 -9.17 12.03 -13.17
N TYR A 19 -8.07 11.76 -12.47
CA TYR A 19 -8.04 11.02 -11.21
C TYR A 19 -7.58 11.90 -10.05
N PRO A 20 -7.75 11.49 -8.78
CA PRO A 20 -7.45 12.33 -7.63
C PRO A 20 -6.02 12.88 -7.59
N ILE A 21 -5.03 12.08 -7.99
CA ILE A 21 -3.62 12.51 -8.04
C ILE A 21 -3.32 13.52 -9.16
N ASP A 22 -4.22 13.66 -10.14
CA ASP A 22 -4.08 14.64 -11.23
C ASP A 22 -4.75 15.99 -10.89
N LEU A 23 -5.46 16.08 -9.77
CA LEU A 23 -6.07 17.32 -9.29
C LEU A 23 -5.00 18.26 -8.72
N PRO A 24 -5.28 19.58 -8.62
CA PRO A 24 -4.36 20.54 -8.00
C PRO A 24 -3.90 20.07 -6.63
N ASP A 25 -2.61 20.26 -6.30
CA ASP A 25 -2.05 19.75 -5.05
C ASP A 25 -2.78 20.34 -3.84
N LEU A 26 -3.25 19.47 -2.94
CA LEU A 26 -3.82 19.86 -1.65
C LEU A 26 -2.72 19.85 -0.59
N ASP A 27 -2.82 20.76 0.37
CA ASP A 27 -2.12 20.58 1.62
C ASP A 27 -2.94 19.69 2.59
N TYR A 28 -2.28 19.21 3.65
CA TYR A 28 -2.92 18.38 4.67
C TYR A 28 -4.03 19.11 5.43
N ARG A 29 -3.95 20.45 5.56
CA ARG A 29 -4.99 21.22 6.26
C ARG A 29 -6.26 21.27 5.45
N ALA A 30 -6.15 21.50 4.14
CA ALA A 30 -7.28 21.56 3.23
C ALA A 30 -8.02 20.22 3.15
N LEU A 31 -7.28 19.09 3.15
CA LEU A 31 -7.87 17.75 3.28
C LEU A 31 -8.68 17.62 4.58
N SER A 32 -8.06 17.89 5.73
CA SER A 32 -8.74 17.79 7.04
C SER A 32 -9.94 18.73 7.14
N SER A 33 -9.81 19.99 6.72
CA SER A 33 -10.91 20.96 6.75
C SER A 33 -12.08 20.53 5.88
N THR A 34 -11.81 19.96 4.71
CA THR A 34 -12.86 19.44 3.83
C THR A 34 -13.57 18.24 4.47
N SER A 35 -12.82 17.31 5.07
CA SER A 35 -13.37 16.18 5.82
C SER A 35 -14.29 16.64 6.97
N GLU A 36 -13.85 17.59 7.79
CA GLU A 36 -14.66 18.08 8.92
C GLU A 36 -15.90 18.85 8.48
N ASN A 37 -15.82 19.62 7.38
CA ASN A 37 -16.98 20.31 6.82
C ASN A 37 -18.05 19.32 6.35
N ILE A 38 -17.65 18.24 5.67
CA ILE A 38 -18.56 17.19 5.21
C ILE A 38 -19.25 16.53 6.41
N LEU A 39 -18.49 16.13 7.43
CA LEU A 39 -19.03 15.51 8.63
C LEU A 39 -20.03 16.43 9.35
N THR A 40 -19.71 17.72 9.49
CA THR A 40 -20.59 18.71 10.10
C THR A 40 -21.88 18.89 9.30
N SER A 41 -21.77 18.92 7.96
CA SER A 41 -22.95 19.04 7.08
C SER A 41 -23.83 17.78 7.10
N LEU A 42 -23.24 16.58 7.19
CA LEU A 42 -23.96 15.32 7.33
C LEU A 42 -24.69 15.26 8.68
N ALA A 43 -24.04 15.64 9.77
CA ALA A 43 -24.64 15.66 11.10
C ALA A 43 -25.80 16.66 11.23
N SER A 44 -25.76 17.76 10.48
CA SER A 44 -26.80 18.79 10.47
C SER A 44 -27.85 18.60 9.37
N ASN A 45 -27.78 17.50 8.59
CA ASN A 45 -28.64 17.25 7.42
C ASN A 45 -28.61 18.38 6.37
N THR A 46 -27.48 19.07 6.24
CA THR A 46 -27.23 20.16 5.28
C THR A 46 -26.23 19.76 4.18
N TYR A 47 -25.86 18.48 4.08
CA TYR A 47 -24.92 18.00 3.09
C TYR A 47 -25.49 18.12 1.66
N GLU A 48 -24.86 18.96 0.84
CA GLU A 48 -25.22 19.21 -0.56
C GLU A 48 -24.34 18.45 -1.58
N GLY A 49 -23.41 17.62 -1.11
CA GLY A 49 -22.52 16.85 -1.98
C GLY A 49 -23.19 15.65 -2.64
N GLU A 50 -22.38 14.74 -3.19
CA GLU A 50 -22.86 13.50 -3.81
C GLU A 50 -23.59 12.65 -2.77
N ARG A 51 -24.93 12.56 -2.90
CA ARG A 51 -25.80 11.81 -1.98
C ARG A 51 -25.70 10.30 -2.16
N TRP A 52 -25.27 9.87 -3.33
CA TRP A 52 -25.24 8.47 -3.71
C TRP A 52 -23.93 8.14 -4.40
N PHE A 53 -23.28 7.08 -3.93
CA PHE A 53 -22.08 6.54 -4.51
C PHE A 53 -22.40 5.24 -5.24
N LEU A 54 -21.84 5.07 -6.44
CA LEU A 54 -21.93 3.84 -7.21
C LEU A 54 -20.56 3.15 -7.18
N PRO A 55 -20.39 2.06 -6.40
CA PRO A 55 -19.16 1.31 -6.42
C PRO A 55 -18.89 0.77 -7.83
N SER A 56 -17.70 1.05 -8.37
CA SER A 56 -17.28 0.48 -9.65
C SER A 56 -17.28 -1.05 -9.60
N ASN A 57 -17.61 -1.74 -10.70
CA ASN A 57 -17.64 -3.22 -10.83
C ASN A 57 -16.31 -3.95 -10.51
N GLY A 58 -15.26 -3.23 -10.11
CA GLY A 58 -13.98 -3.77 -9.62
C GLY A 58 -13.78 -3.69 -8.11
N SER A 59 -14.68 -3.02 -7.37
CA SER A 59 -14.70 -3.03 -5.91
C SER A 59 -15.31 -4.35 -5.45
N LYS A 60 -14.53 -5.44 -5.48
CA LYS A 60 -15.02 -6.73 -4.96
C LYS A 60 -15.35 -6.58 -3.48
N GLY A 61 -16.63 -6.48 -3.15
CA GLY A 61 -17.11 -6.86 -1.83
C GLY A 61 -16.97 -8.36 -1.72
N LEU A 62 -15.96 -8.83 -0.99
CA LEU A 62 -15.83 -10.24 -0.68
C LEU A 62 -16.38 -10.46 0.73
N THR A 63 -17.63 -10.88 0.81
CA THR A 63 -18.21 -11.44 2.03
C THR A 63 -17.41 -12.68 2.44
N LYS A 64 -16.80 -12.68 3.63
CA LYS A 64 -16.30 -13.92 4.22
C LYS A 64 -17.48 -14.78 4.64
N THR A 65 -17.87 -15.74 3.81
CA THR A 65 -18.70 -16.87 4.26
C THR A 65 -17.79 -18.06 4.51
N SER A 66 -17.48 -18.34 5.77
CA SER A 66 -16.95 -19.65 6.16
C SER A 66 -18.10 -20.64 6.14
N ASN A 67 -18.13 -21.56 5.18
CA ASN A 67 -18.88 -22.80 5.32
C ASN A 67 -18.03 -23.98 4.88
N VAL A 68 -17.83 -24.89 5.82
CA VAL A 68 -17.29 -26.23 5.62
C VAL A 68 -18.34 -27.02 4.82
N GLY A 69 -17.96 -27.57 3.67
CA GLY A 69 -18.82 -28.51 2.94
C GLY A 69 -18.76 -28.35 1.44
N ASP A 70 -18.15 -29.36 0.82
CA ASP A 70 -18.03 -29.65 -0.62
C ASP A 70 -19.30 -29.32 -1.44
N ARG A 71 -19.20 -28.35 -2.38
CA ARG A 71 -20.01 -28.18 -3.61
C ARG A 71 -19.59 -26.93 -4.38
N SER A 72 -19.23 -27.13 -5.65
CA SER A 72 -19.15 -26.15 -6.76
C SER A 72 -19.49 -24.69 -6.39
N VAL A 73 -18.45 -23.86 -6.24
CA VAL A 73 -18.58 -22.40 -6.09
C VAL A 73 -19.02 -21.81 -7.43
N THR A 74 -20.30 -21.48 -7.55
CA THR A 74 -20.76 -20.54 -8.59
C THR A 74 -20.65 -19.14 -8.02
N CYS A 75 -19.80 -18.30 -8.63
CA CYS A 75 -19.70 -16.89 -8.28
C CYS A 75 -20.96 -16.17 -8.80
N GLN A 76 -22.02 -16.15 -8.01
CA GLN A 76 -23.13 -15.23 -8.24
C GLN A 76 -22.65 -13.81 -7.90
N THR A 77 -22.64 -12.94 -8.90
CA THR A 77 -22.17 -11.56 -8.80
C THR A 77 -23.41 -10.70 -8.60
N GLU A 78 -23.78 -10.44 -7.35
CA GLU A 78 -24.81 -9.43 -7.07
C GLU A 78 -24.23 -8.04 -7.36
N PRO A 79 -24.93 -7.18 -8.12
CA PRO A 79 -24.48 -5.82 -8.34
C PRO A 79 -24.45 -5.08 -7.00
N LEU A 80 -23.32 -4.46 -6.66
CA LEU A 80 -23.27 -3.55 -5.52
C LEU A 80 -24.32 -2.46 -5.72
N HIS A 81 -25.36 -2.49 -4.90
CA HIS A 81 -26.40 -1.48 -4.91
C HIS A 81 -25.80 -0.10 -4.56
N GLN A 82 -26.41 0.94 -5.12
CA GLN A 82 -26.09 2.33 -4.86
C GLN A 82 -26.02 2.59 -3.34
N VAL A 83 -24.95 3.20 -2.87
CA VAL A 83 -24.72 3.48 -1.45
C VAL A 83 -25.10 4.93 -1.16
N GLU A 84 -26.08 5.15 -0.28
CA GLU A 84 -26.40 6.49 0.21
C GLU A 84 -25.26 7.00 1.08
N VAL A 85 -24.87 8.27 0.96
CA VAL A 85 -23.87 8.88 1.84
C VAL A 85 -24.59 9.46 3.04
N THR A 86 -24.39 8.85 4.22
CA THR A 86 -25.03 9.27 5.47
C THR A 86 -23.99 9.45 6.57
N HIS A 87 -24.37 10.10 7.67
CA HIS A 87 -23.48 10.21 8.82
C HIS A 87 -23.07 8.83 9.38
N ASP A 88 -23.95 7.83 9.30
CA ASP A 88 -23.76 6.53 9.95
C ASP A 88 -22.81 5.59 9.19
N ASN A 89 -22.58 5.84 7.90
CA ASN A 89 -21.68 5.03 7.08
C ASN A 89 -20.41 5.76 6.62
N VAL A 90 -20.20 6.98 7.13
CA VAL A 90 -18.97 7.74 6.91
C VAL A 90 -18.04 7.57 8.11
N GLY A 91 -16.89 6.94 7.86
CA GLY A 91 -15.84 6.73 8.85
C GLY A 91 -14.77 7.82 8.80
N ARG A 92 -14.09 8.03 9.94
CA ARG A 92 -12.87 8.84 10.03
C ARG A 92 -11.66 7.93 10.01
N LEU A 93 -10.63 8.35 9.28
CA LEU A 93 -9.38 7.61 9.20
C LEU A 93 -8.19 8.56 9.30
N GLN A 94 -7.27 8.29 10.24
CA GLN A 94 -6.08 9.13 10.43
C GLN A 94 -4.96 8.69 9.48
N LEU A 95 -4.55 9.59 8.59
CA LEU A 95 -3.51 9.34 7.59
C LEU A 95 -2.15 8.97 8.22
N PHE A 96 -1.85 9.53 9.40
CA PHE A 96 -0.57 9.37 10.09
C PHE A 96 -0.69 8.65 11.44
N GLY A 97 -1.82 7.98 11.72
CA GLY A 97 -2.08 7.41 13.04
C GLY A 97 -2.14 8.50 14.11
N ASP A 98 -1.39 8.33 15.19
CA ASP A 98 -1.34 9.26 16.33
C ASP A 98 -0.25 10.35 16.19
N ASP A 99 0.44 10.42 15.04
CA ASP A 99 1.48 11.41 14.79
C ASP A 99 0.90 12.82 14.46
N ASP A 100 1.64 13.87 14.84
CA ASP A 100 1.31 15.27 14.59
C ASP A 100 1.98 15.79 13.29
N PRO A 101 1.28 16.54 12.40
CA PRO A 101 -0.12 16.98 12.51
C PRO A 101 -1.15 15.90 12.17
N PRO A 102 -2.31 15.87 12.87
CA PRO A 102 -3.40 14.97 12.52
C PRO A 102 -3.93 15.31 11.12
N CYS A 103 -4.26 14.27 10.35
CA CYS A 103 -4.82 14.42 9.02
C CYS A 103 -5.95 13.41 8.83
N THR A 104 -7.20 13.90 8.92
CA THR A 104 -8.40 13.07 8.82
C THR A 104 -8.83 12.92 7.37
N LEU A 105 -8.93 11.67 6.92
CA LEU A 105 -9.62 11.28 5.69
C LEU A 105 -10.99 10.69 6.02
N LEU A 106 -11.93 10.81 5.08
CA LEU A 106 -13.22 10.15 5.18
C LEU A 106 -13.29 8.90 4.31
N THR A 107 -13.80 7.83 4.91
CA THR A 107 -14.11 6.57 4.24
C THR A 107 -15.63 6.40 4.15
N LEU A 108 -16.12 5.93 3.01
CA LEU A 108 -17.51 5.48 2.88
C LEU A 108 -17.57 3.98 3.04
N HIS A 109 -18.50 3.50 3.86
CA HIS A 109 -18.71 2.09 4.16
C HIS A 109 -20.03 1.57 3.59
N VAL A 110 -20.10 0.27 3.35
CA VAL A 110 -21.38 -0.37 2.98
C VAL A 110 -22.35 -0.29 4.16
N PRO A 111 -23.62 0.12 3.95
CA PRO A 111 -24.62 0.10 5.01
C PRO A 111 -24.74 -1.32 5.60
N ALA A 112 -24.82 -1.43 6.93
CA ALA A 112 -24.82 -2.68 7.69
C ALA A 112 -23.50 -3.49 7.73
N ASP A 113 -22.47 -3.12 6.96
CA ASP A 113 -21.10 -3.64 7.11
C ASP A 113 -20.09 -2.49 7.26
N GLY A 114 -19.91 -2.05 8.51
CA GLY A 114 -18.97 -0.99 8.86
C GLY A 114 -17.49 -1.35 8.62
N THR A 115 -17.17 -2.58 8.23
CA THR A 115 -15.78 -2.99 7.94
C THR A 115 -15.43 -2.84 6.46
N GLN A 116 -16.43 -2.81 5.58
CA GLN A 116 -16.21 -2.76 4.14
C GLN A 116 -16.15 -1.31 3.63
N VAL A 117 -14.94 -0.83 3.35
CA VAL A 117 -14.70 0.48 2.73
C VAL A 117 -14.91 0.40 1.21
N VAL A 118 -15.70 1.31 0.65
CA VAL A 118 -16.00 1.38 -0.80
C VAL A 118 -15.46 2.63 -1.49
N ALA A 119 -15.27 3.73 -0.77
CA ALA A 119 -14.78 4.98 -1.32
C ALA A 119 -13.98 5.82 -0.30
N LEU A 120 -13.18 6.74 -0.82
CA LEU A 120 -12.55 7.82 -0.06
C LEU A 120 -13.10 9.17 -0.50
N ASN A 121 -13.33 10.09 0.44
CA ASN A 121 -13.58 11.47 0.08
C ASN A 121 -12.26 12.22 -0.12
N LEU A 122 -12.06 12.76 -1.32
CA LEU A 122 -10.88 13.54 -1.69
C LEU A 122 -11.36 14.74 -2.50
N HIS A 123 -10.93 15.95 -2.12
CA HIS A 123 -11.42 17.20 -2.72
C HIS A 123 -12.95 17.36 -2.70
N GLY A 124 -13.62 16.91 -1.65
CA GLY A 124 -15.07 17.04 -1.53
C GLY A 124 -15.87 16.07 -2.40
N LYS A 125 -15.21 15.13 -3.10
CA LYS A 125 -15.82 14.13 -3.98
C LYS A 125 -15.52 12.72 -3.49
N TRP A 126 -16.45 11.79 -3.69
CA TRP A 126 -16.24 10.38 -3.37
C TRP A 126 -15.58 9.64 -4.54
N TRP A 127 -14.47 8.98 -4.25
CA TRP A 127 -13.68 8.23 -5.23
C TRP A 127 -13.63 6.77 -4.86
N SER A 128 -13.84 5.89 -5.85
CA SER A 128 -13.62 4.46 -5.67
C SER A 128 -12.16 4.20 -5.32
N LEU A 129 -11.91 3.17 -4.51
CA LEU A 129 -10.53 2.81 -4.14
C LEU A 129 -9.64 2.55 -5.35
N ASN A 130 -10.21 2.00 -6.44
CA ASN A 130 -9.48 1.76 -7.68
C ASN A 130 -9.12 3.06 -8.42
N ASP A 131 -9.98 4.07 -8.39
CA ASP A 131 -9.72 5.33 -9.10
C ASP A 131 -8.72 6.21 -8.35
N VAL A 132 -8.69 6.13 -7.02
CA VAL A 132 -7.62 6.78 -6.22
C VAL A 132 -6.23 6.25 -6.60
N LEU A 133 -6.13 4.98 -6.99
CA LEU A 133 -4.87 4.35 -7.40
C LEU A 133 -4.48 4.62 -8.85
N LYS A 134 -5.23 5.41 -9.62
CA LYS A 134 -4.96 5.68 -11.03
C LYS A 134 -4.51 7.12 -11.24
N THR A 135 -3.84 7.33 -12.38
CA THR A 135 -3.55 8.64 -12.95
C THR A 135 -3.96 8.67 -14.42
N SER A 136 -4.25 9.88 -14.89
CA SER A 136 -4.49 10.20 -16.28
C SER A 136 -3.22 10.02 -17.14
N THR A 137 -2.04 10.02 -16.52
CA THR A 137 -0.75 9.85 -17.19
C THR A 137 -0.43 8.37 -17.35
N LYS A 138 -0.88 7.75 -18.45
CA LYS A 138 -0.66 6.31 -18.72
C LYS A 138 0.81 5.92 -18.85
N SER A 139 1.70 6.87 -19.18
CA SER A 139 3.16 6.66 -19.19
C SER A 139 3.79 6.63 -17.80
N ARG A 140 3.06 6.98 -16.73
CA ARG A 140 3.56 6.91 -15.36
C ARG A 140 3.79 5.46 -14.97
N SER A 141 5.06 5.09 -14.84
CA SER A 141 5.48 3.73 -14.50
C SER A 141 6.81 3.75 -13.72
N GLY A 142 7.13 2.63 -13.08
CA GLY A 142 8.33 2.46 -12.26
C GLY A 142 8.14 2.93 -10.82
N LEU A 143 9.25 2.97 -10.08
CA LEU A 143 9.25 3.36 -8.67
C LEU A 143 9.44 4.88 -8.55
N VAL A 144 8.39 5.55 -8.08
CA VAL A 144 8.35 7.00 -7.94
C VAL A 144 8.35 7.38 -6.47
N MET A 145 9.21 8.32 -6.09
CA MET A 145 9.31 8.82 -4.72
C MET A 145 8.03 9.55 -4.32
N VAL A 146 7.55 9.32 -3.09
CA VAL A 146 6.42 10.05 -2.52
C VAL A 146 6.87 11.48 -2.19
N GLN A 147 6.28 12.47 -2.85
CA GLN A 147 6.62 13.89 -2.71
C GLN A 147 5.39 14.78 -2.45
N SER A 148 4.21 14.37 -2.93
CA SER A 148 2.95 15.09 -2.78
C SER A 148 2.06 14.51 -1.68
N VAL A 149 1.06 15.29 -1.26
CA VAL A 149 0.02 14.85 -0.33
C VAL A 149 -0.78 13.69 -0.92
N MET A 150 -1.14 13.78 -2.20
CA MET A 150 -1.92 12.73 -2.87
C MET A 150 -1.14 11.41 -3.02
N GLU A 151 0.17 11.47 -3.26
CA GLU A 151 1.00 10.25 -3.20
C GLU A 151 1.04 9.66 -1.79
N ARG A 152 1.07 10.50 -0.75
CA ARG A 152 0.98 10.01 0.63
C ARG A 152 -0.35 9.32 0.92
N VAL A 153 -1.45 9.85 0.38
CA VAL A 153 -2.79 9.22 0.46
C VAL A 153 -2.79 7.88 -0.29
N ILE A 154 -2.18 7.78 -1.47
CA ILE A 154 -2.07 6.51 -2.21
C ILE A 154 -1.23 5.48 -1.44
N LEU A 155 -0.10 5.90 -0.88
CA LEU A 155 0.75 5.04 -0.04
C LEU A 155 -0.06 4.48 1.14
N PHE A 156 -0.79 5.36 1.83
CA PHE A 156 -1.66 5.00 2.93
C PHE A 156 -2.77 4.04 2.50
N LEU A 157 -3.45 4.32 1.38
CA LEU A 157 -4.50 3.48 0.82
C LEU A 157 -3.99 2.07 0.54
N LEU A 158 -2.83 1.94 -0.11
CA LEU A 158 -2.21 0.65 -0.40
C LEU A 158 -1.86 -0.10 0.90
N SER A 159 -1.35 0.61 1.90
CA SER A 159 -0.88 0.06 3.18
C SER A 159 -2.01 -0.38 4.10
N GLN A 160 -2.95 0.51 4.39
CA GLN A 160 -3.92 0.33 5.47
C GLN A 160 -5.23 -0.28 4.99
N ILE A 161 -5.66 0.04 3.77
CA ILE A 161 -6.96 -0.39 3.26
C ILE A 161 -6.78 -1.57 2.31
N ILE A 162 -6.00 -1.41 1.24
CA ILE A 162 -5.83 -2.49 0.26
C ILE A 162 -5.14 -3.69 0.90
N PHE A 163 -3.96 -3.51 1.49
CA PHE A 163 -3.30 -4.59 2.22
C PHE A 163 -4.06 -4.93 3.51
N GLY A 164 -4.28 -3.95 4.39
CA GLY A 164 -4.81 -4.22 5.74
C GLY A 164 -6.24 -4.76 5.79
N VAL A 165 -7.10 -4.45 4.81
CA VAL A 165 -8.51 -4.88 4.81
C VAL A 165 -8.80 -5.85 3.67
N LEU A 166 -8.40 -5.54 2.44
CA LEU A 166 -8.89 -6.26 1.25
C LEU A 166 -8.03 -7.47 0.84
N GLU A 167 -6.71 -7.36 0.92
CA GLU A 167 -5.76 -8.33 0.35
C GLU A 167 -4.87 -9.00 1.40
N ARG A 168 -5.22 -8.86 2.68
CA ARG A 168 -4.47 -9.45 3.79
C ARG A 168 -4.47 -10.98 3.70
N PRO A 169 -3.31 -11.63 3.80
CA PRO A 169 -3.23 -13.09 3.87
C PRO A 169 -4.07 -13.63 5.04
N SER A 170 -4.89 -14.66 4.77
CA SER A 170 -5.66 -15.34 5.81
C SER A 170 -4.75 -16.17 6.71
N GLY A 171 -4.83 -15.97 8.02
CA GLY A 171 -4.05 -16.75 9.01
C GLY A 171 -2.74 -16.12 9.44
N GLU A 172 -2.39 -14.93 8.93
CA GLU A 172 -1.24 -14.16 9.38
C GLU A 172 -1.71 -12.89 10.12
N GLU A 173 -1.34 -12.73 11.39
CA GLU A 173 -1.58 -11.50 12.16
C GLU A 173 -0.55 -10.43 11.76
N ILE A 174 -0.67 -9.95 10.53
CA ILE A 174 0.25 -8.96 9.96
C ILE A 174 -0.51 -7.68 9.68
N TYR A 175 -0.03 -6.59 10.28
CA TYR A 175 -0.49 -5.24 10.03
C TYR A 175 0.70 -4.33 9.82
N PHE A 176 0.57 -3.43 8.83
CA PHE A 176 1.44 -2.27 8.76
C PHE A 176 0.88 -1.21 9.68
N SER A 177 1.73 -0.60 10.49
CA SER A 177 1.37 0.65 11.15
C SER A 177 1.23 1.76 10.09
N PRO A 178 0.40 2.79 10.35
CA PRO A 178 0.40 4.00 9.55
C PRO A 178 1.83 4.55 9.44
N HIS A 179 2.21 4.98 8.24
CA HIS A 179 3.54 5.53 7.98
C HIS A 179 3.59 6.99 8.41
N PRO A 180 4.56 7.42 9.23
CA PRO A 180 4.72 8.82 9.61
C PRO A 180 4.83 9.74 8.40
N MET A 181 4.40 10.99 8.55
CA MET A 181 4.40 11.99 7.47
C MET A 181 5.74 12.12 6.74
N ARG A 182 6.86 12.03 7.48
CA ARG A 182 8.23 12.18 6.96
C ARG A 182 8.91 10.88 6.60
N GLU A 183 8.21 9.74 6.74
CA GLU A 183 8.77 8.46 6.35
C GLU A 183 9.00 8.43 4.84
N PHE A 184 10.17 7.91 4.46
CA PHE A 184 10.54 7.75 3.08
C PHE A 184 9.78 6.57 2.48
N GLY A 185 9.17 6.79 1.31
CA GLY A 185 8.53 5.72 0.55
C GLY A 185 8.56 5.99 -0.95
N LYS A 186 8.41 4.92 -1.73
CA LYS A 186 8.14 4.98 -3.16
C LYS A 186 6.88 4.19 -3.50
N ILE A 187 6.12 4.70 -4.46
CA ILE A 187 4.99 4.00 -5.07
C ILE A 187 5.48 3.36 -6.36
N LEU A 188 5.12 2.10 -6.55
CA LEU A 188 5.34 1.36 -7.78
C LEU A 188 4.16 1.58 -8.72
N TRP A 189 4.42 2.22 -9.85
CA TRP A 189 3.45 2.50 -10.90
C TRP A 189 3.61 1.53 -12.08
N HIS A 190 2.49 1.08 -12.62
CA HIS A 190 2.43 0.28 -13.84
C HIS A 190 1.28 0.79 -14.73
N ASN A 191 1.61 1.31 -15.91
CA ASN A 191 0.65 1.86 -16.88
C ASN A 191 -0.35 2.88 -16.29
N GLY A 192 0.12 3.77 -15.42
CA GLY A 192 -0.72 4.76 -14.76
C GLY A 192 -1.56 4.23 -13.59
N GLU A 193 -1.33 3.01 -13.11
CA GLU A 193 -1.93 2.45 -11.90
C GLU A 193 -0.88 2.21 -10.82
N ALA A 194 -1.18 2.56 -9.57
CA ALA A 194 -0.36 2.26 -8.41
C ALA A 194 -0.58 0.79 -8.00
N VAL A 195 0.46 -0.03 -8.17
CA VAL A 195 0.38 -1.49 -8.02
C VAL A 195 1.10 -2.02 -6.79
N GLY A 196 1.85 -1.18 -6.10
CA GLY A 196 2.58 -1.54 -4.90
C GLY A 196 3.35 -0.36 -4.32
N PHE A 197 4.07 -0.59 -3.24
CA PHE A 197 4.91 0.42 -2.62
C PHE A 197 6.03 -0.22 -1.81
N TYR A 198 6.97 0.61 -1.38
CA TYR A 198 7.82 0.27 -0.25
C TYR A 198 8.20 1.50 0.57
N THR A 199 8.57 1.30 1.85
CA THR A 199 9.09 2.34 2.75
C THR A 199 10.49 2.01 3.26
N ILE A 200 11.24 3.04 3.66
CA ILE A 200 12.58 2.92 4.24
C ILE A 200 12.63 3.64 5.59
N LYS A 201 13.14 2.94 6.60
CA LYS A 201 13.67 3.56 7.83
C LYS A 201 15.13 3.91 7.57
N LYS A 202 15.43 5.20 7.45
CA LYS A 202 16.79 5.67 7.12
C LYS A 202 17.71 5.51 8.33
N LYS A 203 18.98 5.20 8.09
CA LYS A 203 20.01 5.28 9.13
C LYS A 203 19.94 6.64 9.85
N GLY A 204 19.94 6.62 11.18
CA GLY A 204 19.80 7.79 12.03
C GLY A 204 18.36 8.23 12.33
N SER A 205 17.33 7.70 11.66
CA SER A 205 15.94 7.99 12.03
C SER A 205 15.58 7.31 13.35
N LEU A 206 14.68 7.91 14.11
CA LEU A 206 14.18 7.33 15.36
C LEU A 206 13.43 6.02 15.10
N CYS A 207 13.57 5.06 16.01
CA CYS A 207 12.87 3.78 15.95
C CYS A 207 11.39 3.92 16.34
N ASP A 208 11.13 4.76 17.33
CA ASP A 208 9.81 5.13 17.82
C ASP A 208 9.89 6.52 18.50
N GLY A 209 8.74 7.13 18.82
CA GLY A 209 8.70 8.48 19.40
C GLY A 209 9.13 8.57 20.88
N PHE A 210 9.25 7.44 21.57
CA PHE A 210 9.42 7.39 23.03
C PHE A 210 10.86 7.01 23.43
N THR A 211 11.49 6.15 22.63
CA THR A 211 12.86 5.70 22.82
C THR A 211 13.78 6.59 21.99
N ARG A 212 14.84 7.12 22.62
CA ARG A 212 15.89 7.89 21.91
C ARG A 212 16.80 6.98 21.06
N ARG A 213 16.29 5.84 20.59
CA ARG A 213 17.03 4.87 19.77
C ARG A 213 16.83 5.23 18.31
N SER A 214 17.92 5.21 17.56
CA SER A 214 17.90 5.43 16.11
C SER A 214 18.39 4.20 15.36
N TYR A 215 17.89 4.03 14.15
CA TYR A 215 18.33 2.98 13.23
C TYR A 215 19.83 3.11 12.93
N GLN A 216 20.58 2.03 13.11
CA GLN A 216 22.04 2.02 12.88
C GLN A 216 22.43 1.76 11.43
N LEU A 217 21.46 1.33 10.61
CA LEU A 217 21.57 1.13 9.17
C LEU A 217 20.22 1.42 8.51
N SER A 218 20.23 1.66 7.20
CA SER A 218 19.00 1.87 6.44
C SER A 218 18.28 0.54 6.22
N VAL A 219 16.97 0.51 6.49
CA VAL A 219 16.15 -0.70 6.49
C VAL A 219 14.96 -0.54 5.54
N LEU A 220 14.80 -1.48 4.61
CA LEU A 220 13.57 -1.67 3.85
C LEU A 220 12.49 -2.16 4.81
N ASP A 221 11.57 -1.26 5.17
CA ASP A 221 10.70 -1.48 6.31
C ASP A 221 9.38 -2.12 5.93
N THR A 222 8.66 -1.52 4.98
CA THR A 222 7.45 -2.14 4.44
C THR A 222 7.53 -2.30 2.94
N VAL A 223 7.01 -3.42 2.44
CA VAL A 223 6.88 -3.73 1.02
C VAL A 223 5.53 -4.36 0.81
N PHE A 224 4.87 -3.98 -0.28
CA PHE A 224 3.64 -4.61 -0.71
C PHE A 224 3.48 -4.50 -2.23
N VAL A 225 3.00 -5.58 -2.83
CA VAL A 225 2.54 -5.63 -4.22
C VAL A 225 1.13 -6.20 -4.22
N ARG A 226 0.20 -5.50 -4.89
CA ARG A 226 -1.20 -5.90 -5.06
C ARG A 226 -1.29 -7.27 -5.72
N THR A 227 -2.24 -8.07 -5.27
CA THR A 227 -2.30 -9.52 -5.47
C THR A 227 -2.40 -9.89 -6.94
N GLN A 228 -3.20 -9.17 -7.72
CA GLN A 228 -3.34 -9.34 -9.16
C GLN A 228 -2.07 -8.99 -9.95
N TRP A 229 -1.13 -8.26 -9.34
CA TRP A 229 0.15 -7.88 -9.93
C TRP A 229 1.31 -8.73 -9.40
N ARG A 230 1.08 -9.70 -8.50
CA ARG A 230 2.14 -10.58 -7.98
C ARG A 230 2.64 -11.54 -9.06
N ARG A 231 3.79 -12.16 -8.79
CA ARG A 231 4.47 -13.13 -9.68
C ARG A 231 4.94 -12.57 -11.04
N SER A 232 4.94 -11.25 -11.20
CA SER A 232 5.42 -10.53 -12.39
C SER A 232 6.83 -9.93 -12.24
N GLY A 233 7.50 -10.19 -11.11
CA GLY A 233 8.86 -9.68 -10.84
C GLY A 233 8.92 -8.32 -10.14
N LEU A 234 7.79 -7.69 -9.83
CA LEU A 234 7.72 -6.37 -9.21
C LEU A 234 8.40 -6.27 -7.82
N ALA A 235 8.25 -7.27 -6.96
CA ALA A 235 8.94 -7.29 -5.67
C ALA A 235 10.47 -7.38 -5.82
N LEU A 236 10.96 -8.07 -6.86
CA LEU A 236 12.38 -8.12 -7.20
C LEU A 236 12.87 -6.74 -7.68
N GLN A 237 12.05 -6.02 -8.46
CA GLN A 237 12.33 -4.65 -8.88
C GLN A 237 12.42 -3.71 -7.67
N ILE A 238 11.51 -3.83 -6.71
CA ILE A 238 11.54 -3.07 -5.45
C ILE A 238 12.85 -3.33 -4.68
N LEU A 239 13.22 -4.60 -4.49
CA LEU A 239 14.44 -4.94 -3.76
C LEU A 239 15.69 -4.41 -4.48
N ALA A 240 15.75 -4.54 -5.81
CA ALA A 240 16.86 -4.03 -6.61
C ALA A 240 16.99 -2.50 -6.51
N ASP A 241 15.86 -1.78 -6.60
CA ASP A 241 15.83 -0.33 -6.48
C ASP A 241 16.26 0.15 -5.09
N PHE A 242 15.84 -0.54 -4.02
CA PHE A 242 16.30 -0.26 -2.66
C PHE A 242 17.82 -0.41 -2.53
N CYS A 243 18.37 -1.54 -2.96
CA CYS A 243 19.82 -1.81 -2.89
C CYS A 243 20.64 -0.80 -3.71
N LYS A 244 20.13 -0.42 -4.89
CA LYS A 244 20.76 0.56 -5.80
C LYS A 244 20.66 2.00 -5.27
N SER A 245 19.63 2.32 -4.50
CA SER A 245 19.44 3.67 -3.93
C SER A 245 20.43 4.00 -2.81
N LEU A 246 21.20 3.03 -2.30
CA LEU A 246 22.08 3.19 -1.14
C LEU A 246 23.54 2.73 -1.42
N PRO A 247 24.15 3.05 -2.57
CA PRO A 247 25.35 2.36 -3.07
C PRO A 247 26.57 2.44 -2.12
N ASN A 248 26.63 3.45 -1.25
CA ASN A 248 27.73 3.69 -0.32
C ASN A 248 27.54 3.03 1.06
N GLU A 249 26.38 2.43 1.32
CA GLU A 249 26.14 1.72 2.58
C GLU A 249 26.71 0.30 2.50
N GLU A 250 27.71 -0.01 3.32
CA GLU A 250 28.31 -1.35 3.40
C GLU A 250 27.30 -2.42 3.83
N VAL A 251 26.33 -2.04 4.66
CA VAL A 251 25.30 -2.91 5.22
C VAL A 251 23.94 -2.23 5.15
N ILE A 252 22.96 -2.96 4.64
CA ILE A 252 21.55 -2.53 4.55
C ILE A 252 20.64 -3.64 5.07
N GLY A 253 19.46 -3.25 5.54
CA GLY A 253 18.52 -4.12 6.22
C GLY A 253 17.20 -4.34 5.48
N ILE A 254 16.55 -5.44 5.80
CA ILE A 254 15.12 -5.68 5.61
C ILE A 254 14.53 -5.92 7.00
N SER A 255 13.42 -5.25 7.32
CA SER A 255 12.80 -5.36 8.64
C SER A 255 12.37 -6.81 8.95
N CYS A 256 12.72 -7.27 10.15
CA CYS A 256 12.26 -8.53 10.72
C CYS A 256 10.79 -8.40 11.20
N PRO A 257 9.97 -9.46 11.08
CA PRO A 257 10.24 -10.70 10.35
C PRO A 257 10.05 -10.55 8.83
N ILE A 258 10.86 -11.26 8.06
CA ILE A 258 10.73 -11.35 6.59
C ILE A 258 9.71 -12.43 6.21
N SER A 259 8.72 -12.09 5.37
CA SER A 259 7.74 -13.07 4.90
C SER A 259 8.39 -14.20 4.08
N PRO A 260 7.81 -15.41 4.05
CA PRO A 260 8.30 -16.51 3.19
C PRO A 260 8.35 -16.12 1.71
N SER A 261 7.42 -15.28 1.25
CA SER A 261 7.39 -14.73 -0.10
C SER A 261 8.58 -13.81 -0.35
N MET A 262 8.89 -12.92 0.57
CA MET A 262 10.03 -12.02 0.46
C MET A 262 11.38 -12.76 0.58
N ILE A 263 11.48 -13.82 1.39
CA ILE A 263 12.68 -14.69 1.40
C ILE A 263 12.96 -15.28 0.01
N LYS A 264 11.93 -15.67 -0.75
CA LYS A 264 12.10 -16.15 -2.14
C LYS A 264 12.62 -15.03 -3.05
N VAL A 265 12.14 -13.80 -2.88
CA VAL A 265 12.62 -12.62 -3.62
C VAL A 265 14.09 -12.34 -3.30
N CYS A 266 14.45 -12.30 -2.01
CA CYS A 266 15.83 -12.15 -1.56
C CYS A 266 16.73 -13.26 -2.12
N SER A 267 16.29 -14.52 -2.06
CA SER A 267 17.05 -15.66 -2.59
C SER A 267 17.34 -15.48 -4.08
N LYS A 268 16.34 -15.10 -4.88
CA LYS A 268 16.51 -14.86 -6.31
C LYS A 268 17.45 -13.68 -6.59
N TYR A 269 17.27 -12.57 -5.87
CA TYR A 269 18.14 -11.40 -6.00
C TYR A 269 19.61 -11.72 -5.69
N LEU A 270 19.88 -12.40 -4.57
CA LEU A 270 21.23 -12.74 -4.11
C LEU A 270 21.91 -13.85 -4.94
N GLN A 271 21.13 -14.64 -5.69
CA GLN A 271 21.66 -15.54 -6.72
C GLN A 271 22.17 -14.75 -7.93
N MET A 272 21.43 -13.71 -8.34
CA MET A 272 21.77 -12.86 -9.49
C MET A 272 22.88 -11.84 -9.17
N HIS A 273 22.96 -11.37 -7.92
CA HIS A 273 23.86 -10.32 -7.46
C HIS A 273 24.75 -10.84 -6.32
N GLN A 274 25.82 -11.56 -6.68
CA GLN A 274 26.69 -12.22 -5.70
C GLN A 274 27.44 -11.23 -4.81
N ASP A 275 27.75 -10.06 -5.35
CA ASP A 275 28.35 -8.91 -4.67
C ASP A 275 27.47 -8.35 -3.54
N GLN A 276 26.17 -8.66 -3.52
CA GLN A 276 25.23 -8.20 -2.50
C GLN A 276 25.06 -9.19 -1.33
N ARG A 277 25.68 -10.39 -1.41
CA ARG A 277 25.51 -11.47 -0.42
C ARG A 277 25.95 -11.09 0.98
N ASP A 278 27.01 -10.30 1.10
CA ASP A 278 27.55 -9.86 2.40
C ASP A 278 26.93 -8.53 2.88
N ARG A 279 26.06 -7.92 2.07
CA ARG A 279 25.54 -6.56 2.30
C ARG A 279 24.10 -6.53 2.85
N LEU A 280 23.31 -7.58 2.64
CA LEU A 280 21.88 -7.59 2.95
C LEU A 280 21.54 -8.42 4.20
N TYR A 281 20.88 -7.79 5.17
CA TYR A 281 20.58 -8.37 6.49
C TYR A 281 19.08 -8.33 6.81
N GLU A 282 18.59 -9.34 7.51
CA GLU A 282 17.34 -9.25 8.26
C GLU A 282 17.62 -8.51 9.56
N VAL A 283 16.78 -7.54 9.92
CA VAL A 283 17.09 -6.55 10.96
C VAL A 283 15.93 -6.40 11.95
N GLU A 284 16.22 -6.64 13.22
CA GLU A 284 15.40 -6.18 14.35
C GLU A 284 15.85 -4.76 14.74
N ALA A 285 14.91 -3.82 14.88
CA ALA A 285 15.25 -2.44 15.22
C ALA A 285 15.98 -2.36 16.58
N PRO A 286 16.99 -1.48 16.75
CA PRO A 286 17.59 -0.51 15.81
C PRO A 286 18.62 -1.08 14.82
N GLY A 287 18.88 -2.39 14.82
CA GLY A 287 19.79 -3.04 13.88
C GLY A 287 21.27 -2.96 14.25
N GLY A 288 21.58 -2.98 15.54
CA GLY A 288 22.95 -3.19 16.01
C GLY A 288 23.50 -4.57 15.66
N TRP A 289 24.78 -4.81 15.96
CA TRP A 289 25.49 -6.04 15.59
C TRP A 289 24.78 -7.34 15.99
N GLY A 290 24.21 -7.41 17.20
CA GLY A 290 23.45 -8.57 17.68
C GLY A 290 21.99 -8.66 17.20
N GLN A 291 21.53 -7.66 16.44
CA GLN A 291 20.13 -7.50 16.01
C GLN A 291 19.96 -7.62 14.50
N ARG A 292 20.98 -8.15 13.81
CA ARG A 292 20.97 -8.34 12.38
C ARG A 292 21.54 -9.70 12.00
N ARG A 293 20.94 -10.36 11.02
CA ARG A 293 21.39 -11.67 10.52
C ARG A 293 21.52 -11.60 9.01
N ASN A 294 22.63 -12.09 8.47
CA ASN A 294 22.86 -12.05 7.03
C ASN A 294 21.83 -12.95 6.33
N ILE A 295 21.11 -12.39 5.35
CA ILE A 295 20.01 -13.10 4.69
C ILE A 295 20.52 -14.28 3.86
N TRP A 296 21.63 -14.09 3.14
CA TRP A 296 22.20 -15.14 2.29
C TRP A 296 22.61 -16.36 3.11
N LEU A 297 23.36 -16.15 4.19
CA LEU A 297 23.82 -17.21 5.08
C LEU A 297 22.63 -17.94 5.73
N ASN A 298 21.62 -17.22 6.20
CA ASN A 298 20.40 -17.82 6.75
C ASN A 298 19.68 -18.71 5.72
N ILE A 299 19.59 -18.28 4.46
CA ILE A 299 18.98 -19.09 3.38
C ILE A 299 19.78 -20.38 3.15
N GLN A 300 21.11 -20.32 3.15
CA GLN A 300 21.95 -21.51 2.93
C GLN A 300 21.84 -22.51 4.09
N LEU A 301 21.94 -22.03 5.32
CA LEU A 301 21.82 -22.89 6.51
C LEU A 301 20.48 -23.63 6.57
N ASN A 302 19.38 -22.94 6.23
CA ASN A 302 18.05 -23.56 6.18
C ASN A 302 17.88 -24.56 5.02
N ARG A 303 18.67 -24.47 3.94
CA ARG A 303 18.67 -25.51 2.90
C ARG A 303 19.40 -26.76 3.38
N SER A 304 20.51 -26.60 4.10
CA SER A 304 21.29 -27.69 4.65
C SER A 304 20.52 -28.47 5.72
N THR A 305 19.81 -27.79 6.62
CA THR A 305 19.01 -28.45 7.67
C THR A 305 17.77 -29.16 7.14
N ASN A 306 17.16 -28.69 6.05
CA ASN A 306 16.07 -29.42 5.39
C ASN A 306 16.56 -30.66 4.62
N SER A 307 17.87 -30.81 4.41
CA SER A 307 18.48 -32.04 3.88
C SER A 307 18.78 -33.07 4.98
N GLU A 308 18.76 -32.67 6.26
CA GLU A 308 19.00 -33.51 7.44
C GLU A 308 17.88 -33.27 8.46
N ALA A 309 16.70 -33.85 8.23
CA ALA A 309 15.54 -33.61 9.07
C ALA A 309 15.68 -34.23 10.47
N LEU A 310 15.80 -33.38 11.50
CA LEU A 310 15.35 -33.65 12.87
C LEU A 310 14.59 -32.41 13.39
N PRO A 311 13.43 -32.58 14.06
CA PRO A 311 12.58 -31.47 14.48
C PRO A 311 13.18 -30.77 15.70
N ARG A 312 13.17 -29.43 15.69
CA ARG A 312 13.44 -28.62 16.88
C ARG A 312 12.18 -27.95 17.43
N PRO A 313 12.13 -27.70 18.75
CA PRO A 313 10.95 -27.22 19.43
C PRO A 313 10.75 -25.72 19.20
N SER A 314 9.49 -25.33 19.14
CA SER A 314 9.02 -23.94 19.11
C SER A 314 9.41 -23.22 20.40
N LEU A 315 10.29 -22.22 20.31
CA LEU A 315 10.35 -21.15 21.29
C LEU A 315 9.44 -20.01 20.84
N GLY A 316 8.37 -19.80 21.59
CA GLY A 316 7.57 -18.59 21.51
C GLY A 316 8.37 -17.37 21.97
N SER A 317 8.23 -16.27 21.24
CA SER A 317 8.55 -14.93 21.71
C SER A 317 7.71 -13.94 20.89
N GLY A 318 6.93 -13.13 21.61
CA GLY A 318 5.99 -12.17 21.04
C GLY A 318 6.67 -10.96 20.42
N CYS A 319 6.26 -10.67 19.18
CA CYS A 319 6.00 -9.35 18.60
C CYS A 319 5.68 -9.59 17.13
N THR A 320 4.46 -10.06 16.86
CA THR A 320 3.94 -10.26 15.51
C THR A 320 3.46 -8.93 14.97
N ASN A 321 4.31 -8.29 14.17
CA ASN A 321 3.89 -7.41 13.08
C ASN A 321 4.90 -7.66 11.96
N ALA A 322 4.61 -8.56 11.02
CA ALA A 322 5.50 -8.72 9.88
C ALA A 322 5.51 -7.42 9.07
N LYS A 323 6.70 -6.90 8.80
CA LYS A 323 6.82 -5.58 8.18
C LYS A 323 6.97 -5.68 6.66
N VAL A 324 7.44 -6.80 6.13
CA VAL A 324 7.74 -6.96 4.69
C VAL A 324 6.98 -8.15 4.11
N VAL A 325 5.92 -7.89 3.34
CA VAL A 325 5.00 -8.91 2.79
C VAL A 325 5.10 -9.02 1.27
#